data_AF-A0A540M645-F1
#
_entry.id   AF-A0A540M645-F1
#
_cell.length_a   1.000
_cell.length_b   1.000
_cell.length_c   1.000
_cell.angle_alpha   90.00
_cell.angle_beta   90.00
_cell.angle_gamma   90.00
#
_symmetry.space_group_name_H-M   'P 1'
#
loop_
_entity.id
_entity.type
_entity.pdbx_description
1 polymer ?
#
loop_
_entity_poly.entity_id
_entity_poly.type
_entity_poly.pdbx_seq_one_letter_code
_entity_poly.pdbx_strand_id
1 'polypeptide(L)'
;MDVVLPLPGATASAASRSYSRRVRRRIVVKDCQSAEDVQEIRVCTNRTCRRQGSMQILETLTDLAPPNVSVKSSGCLGRCGAGPNLVALPAATLVAHCGTTARAAEVLVALVLPRGREGDGGGGSNWDAIVNRSLEALALRNKARSEVVDKNNFSQAELFLSQAIELGPIGGVHIMYKERSLARLASGNCSGALEDAAQALALHPLYPEAYICQGDAFLVMNKFDSAQRSYSTALQMDPSLRRSKSFKARIANLEKLTAVNLP
;
A
#
# COMPACT_ATOMS: atom_id res chain seq x y z
N MET A 1 -0.43 22.43 61.07
CA MET A 1 -0.39 21.38 62.11
C MET A 1 -1.82 21.26 62.61
N ASP A 2 -2.60 20.20 62.39
CA ASP A 2 -2.33 18.88 61.83
C ASP A 2 -3.67 18.19 61.48
N VAL A 3 -3.67 17.48 60.33
CA VAL A 3 -4.25 16.13 60.02
C VAL A 3 -5.74 15.86 60.42
N VAL A 4 -6.66 15.37 59.57
CA VAL A 4 -6.83 13.98 59.03
C VAL A 4 -7.94 13.95 57.93
N LEU A 5 -7.80 13.00 56.99
CA LEU A 5 -8.57 12.64 55.78
C LEU A 5 -9.90 11.82 56.01
N PRO A 6 -10.71 11.47 54.96
CA PRO A 6 -12.18 11.27 55.00
C PRO A 6 -12.74 9.85 54.67
N LEU A 7 -14.09 9.77 54.51
CA LEU A 7 -15.01 8.83 53.77
C LEU A 7 -16.01 8.01 54.64
N PRO A 8 -17.18 7.49 54.15
CA PRO A 8 -17.59 7.23 52.74
C PRO A 8 -19.07 7.52 52.35
N GLY A 9 -19.38 7.36 51.04
CA GLY A 9 -20.68 6.83 50.60
C GLY A 9 -21.38 7.60 49.48
N ALA A 10 -21.14 7.22 48.22
CA ALA A 10 -22.14 7.42 47.17
C ALA A 10 -22.09 6.29 46.15
N THR A 11 -23.26 5.71 45.94
CA THR A 11 -23.59 4.50 45.21
C THR A 11 -23.43 4.65 43.70
N ALA A 12 -23.17 3.52 43.05
CA ALA A 12 -23.11 3.38 41.61
C ALA A 12 -24.50 3.49 40.98
N SER A 13 -24.57 4.17 39.83
CA SER A 13 -25.46 3.78 38.74
C SER A 13 -24.84 4.20 37.40
N ALA A 14 -24.61 3.17 36.59
CA ALA A 14 -24.19 3.19 35.19
C ALA A 14 -25.28 3.90 34.33
N ALA A 15 -25.17 4.29 33.07
CA ALA A 15 -24.30 4.04 31.93
C ALA A 15 -24.84 5.02 30.85
N SER A 16 -23.98 5.56 29.96
CA SER A 16 -24.33 6.13 28.62
C SER A 16 -23.42 7.27 28.12
N ARG A 17 -22.19 7.46 28.63
CA ARG A 17 -21.35 8.60 28.21
C ARG A 17 -19.87 8.34 27.88
N SER A 18 -19.45 7.09 27.68
CA SER A 18 -18.01 6.76 27.61
C SER A 18 -17.50 6.11 26.31
N TYR A 19 -18.31 5.95 25.25
CA TYR A 19 -17.85 5.30 24.02
C TYR A 19 -17.31 6.28 22.95
N SER A 20 -17.88 7.48 22.83
CA SER A 20 -17.56 8.42 21.74
C SER A 20 -16.31 9.30 21.95
N ARG A 21 -15.60 9.17 23.08
CA ARG A 21 -14.44 10.02 23.42
C ARG A 21 -13.08 9.34 23.33
N ARG A 22 -13.00 8.03 23.06
CA ARG A 22 -11.71 7.27 23.04
C ARG A 22 -10.99 7.21 21.69
N VAL A 23 -11.67 7.50 20.58
CA VAL A 23 -11.11 7.34 19.22
C VAL A 23 -10.19 8.51 18.82
N ARG A 24 -10.29 9.66 19.48
CA ARG A 24 -9.41 10.82 19.22
C ARG A 24 -8.14 10.82 20.06
N ARG A 25 -7.36 9.73 20.04
CA ARG A 25 -5.91 9.85 20.33
C ARG A 25 -5.31 10.61 19.16
N ARG A 26 -5.34 11.95 19.30
CA ARG A 26 -4.64 12.94 18.47
C ARG A 26 -3.39 12.27 17.92
N ILE A 27 -3.31 12.15 16.59
CA ILE A 27 -1.99 12.22 15.96
C ILE A 27 -1.47 13.57 16.43
N VAL A 28 -0.66 13.59 17.48
CA VAL A 28 0.06 14.78 17.91
C VAL A 28 1.15 14.93 16.84
N VAL A 29 0.73 15.39 15.66
CA VAL A 29 1.60 16.07 14.70
C VAL A 29 1.96 17.36 15.43
N LYS A 30 2.88 17.24 16.39
CA LYS A 30 3.44 18.38 17.10
C LYS A 30 4.27 19.10 16.05
N ASP A 31 3.78 20.27 15.66
CA ASP A 31 4.55 21.29 14.97
C ASP A 31 5.04 20.92 13.55
N CYS A 32 4.13 20.89 12.57
CA CYS A 32 4.51 21.02 11.16
C CYS A 32 3.68 22.14 10.53
N GLN A 33 4.27 23.34 10.52
CA GLN A 33 3.74 24.53 9.86
C GLN A 33 4.19 24.63 8.39
N SER A 34 4.75 23.58 7.79
CA SER A 34 5.08 23.54 6.35
C SER A 34 4.12 22.64 5.60
N ALA A 35 3.53 23.18 4.53
CA ALA A 35 2.66 22.49 3.57
C ALA A 35 3.50 21.65 2.60
N GLU A 36 4.36 20.76 3.12
CA GLU A 36 5.14 19.85 2.30
C GLU A 36 4.42 18.51 2.17
N ASP A 37 4.11 18.12 0.93
CA ASP A 37 3.51 16.83 0.64
C ASP A 37 4.42 15.69 1.11
N VAL A 38 3.83 14.68 1.75
CA VAL A 38 4.59 13.51 2.21
C VAL A 38 5.10 12.72 1.01
N GLN A 39 6.41 12.47 0.97
CA GLN A 39 7.09 11.75 -0.13
C GLN A 39 7.62 10.38 0.31
N GLU A 40 7.96 10.25 1.59
CA GLU A 40 8.53 9.00 2.13
C GLU A 40 8.01 8.73 3.54
N ILE A 41 7.56 7.50 3.77
CA ILE A 41 7.20 6.98 5.09
C ILE A 41 8.22 5.91 5.47
N ARG A 42 8.90 6.12 6.60
CA ARG A 42 9.82 5.13 7.16
C ARG A 42 9.20 4.41 8.34
N VAL A 43 9.18 3.09 8.28
CA VAL A 43 8.65 2.21 9.34
C VAL A 43 9.79 1.69 10.20
N CYS A 44 9.73 1.89 11.52
CA CYS A 44 10.70 1.29 12.43
C CYS A 44 10.54 -0.23 12.43
N THR A 45 11.58 -0.94 11.98
CA THR A 45 11.62 -2.41 11.96
C THR A 45 12.66 -2.97 12.92
N ASN A 46 12.99 -2.26 14.00
CA ASN A 46 13.88 -2.77 15.04
C ASN A 46 13.25 -3.96 15.82
N ARG A 47 14.05 -4.74 16.55
CA ARG A 47 13.65 -5.99 17.23
C ARG A 47 12.34 -5.88 18.01
N THR A 48 12.16 -4.82 18.81
CA THR A 48 10.93 -4.61 19.60
C THR A 48 9.71 -4.33 18.72
N CYS A 49 9.85 -3.47 17.71
CA CYS A 49 8.76 -3.14 16.79
C CYS A 49 8.38 -4.35 15.91
N ARG A 50 9.34 -5.21 15.53
CA ARG A 50 9.05 -6.47 14.81
C ARG A 50 8.15 -7.39 15.63
N ARG A 51 8.42 -7.55 16.93
CA ARG A 51 7.56 -8.33 17.84
C ARG A 51 6.16 -7.75 17.99
N GLN A 52 5.97 -6.48 17.64
CA GLN A 52 4.71 -5.76 17.69
C GLN A 52 4.07 -5.57 16.30
N GLY A 53 4.51 -6.35 15.29
CA GLY A 53 3.88 -6.38 13.98
C GLY A 53 4.41 -5.36 12.96
N SER A 54 5.56 -4.71 13.18
CA SER A 54 6.07 -3.68 12.25
C SER A 54 6.22 -4.14 10.80
N MET A 55 6.44 -5.43 10.56
CA MET A 55 6.53 -5.97 9.20
C MET A 55 5.18 -5.94 8.49
N GLN A 56 4.10 -6.29 9.20
CA GLN A 56 2.73 -6.19 8.66
C GLN A 56 2.36 -4.73 8.38
N ILE A 57 2.83 -3.80 9.22
CA ILE A 57 2.61 -2.36 9.03
C ILE A 57 3.37 -1.84 7.81
N LEU A 58 4.63 -2.27 7.64
CA LEU A 58 5.42 -1.95 6.45
C LEU A 58 4.72 -2.44 5.18
N GLU A 59 4.26 -3.70 5.18
CA GLU A 59 3.53 -4.28 4.05
C GLU A 59 2.22 -3.52 3.79
N THR A 60 1.41 -3.30 4.81
CA THR A 60 0.12 -2.57 4.70
C THR A 60 0.31 -1.17 4.13
N LEU A 61 1.31 -0.42 4.61
CA LEU A 61 1.61 0.91 4.10
C LEU A 61 2.11 0.86 2.66
N THR A 62 2.96 -0.10 2.32
CA THR A 62 3.46 -0.29 0.96
C THR A 62 2.32 -0.61 0.00
N ASP A 63 1.38 -1.45 0.43
CA ASP A 63 0.27 -1.91 -0.39
C ASP A 63 -0.83 -0.85 -0.57
N LEU A 64 -0.95 0.11 0.35
CA LEU A 64 -1.94 1.18 0.31
C LEU A 64 -1.38 2.53 -0.15
N ALA A 65 -0.06 2.68 -0.23
CA ALA A 65 0.57 3.95 -0.58
C ALA A 65 0.18 4.38 -2.01
N PRO A 66 -0.11 5.66 -2.24
CA PRO A 66 -0.24 6.20 -3.58
C PRO A 66 1.14 6.24 -4.28
N PRO A 67 1.19 6.31 -5.62
CA PRO A 67 2.43 6.27 -6.42
C PRO A 67 3.53 7.27 -6.02
N ASN A 68 3.15 8.41 -5.43
CA ASN A 68 4.06 9.48 -5.02
C ASN A 68 4.63 9.31 -3.60
N VAL A 69 4.19 8.30 -2.85
CA VAL A 69 4.63 8.06 -1.47
C VAL A 69 5.42 6.76 -1.42
N SER A 70 6.72 6.88 -1.20
CA SER A 70 7.57 5.71 -0.99
C SER A 70 7.50 5.21 0.46
N VAL A 71 7.46 3.89 0.66
CA VAL A 71 7.43 3.29 2.00
C VAL A 71 8.68 2.43 2.17
N LYS A 72 9.47 2.71 3.22
CA LYS A 72 10.75 2.04 3.47
C LYS A 72 10.87 1.57 4.91
N SER A 73 11.63 0.50 5.10
CA SER A 73 12.05 0.11 6.45
C SER A 73 13.11 1.06 7.00
N SER A 74 13.17 1.21 8.31
CA SER A 74 14.19 1.98 9.02
C SER A 74 14.64 1.27 10.30
N GLY A 75 15.77 1.76 10.83
CA GLY A 75 16.30 1.36 12.13
C GLY A 75 15.44 1.86 13.30
N CYS A 76 16.03 1.87 14.50
CA CYS A 76 15.32 2.34 15.69
C CYS A 76 15.08 3.86 15.60
N LEU A 77 13.81 4.28 15.66
CA LEU A 77 13.43 5.70 15.73
C LEU A 77 13.39 6.26 17.17
N GLY A 78 13.78 5.45 18.16
CA GLY A 78 13.70 5.82 19.58
C GLY A 78 12.26 5.91 20.11
N ARG A 79 12.10 6.47 21.33
CA ARG A 79 10.80 6.64 22.03
C ARG A 79 10.01 5.32 22.16
N CYS A 80 10.72 4.24 22.46
CA CYS A 80 10.19 2.88 22.55
C CYS A 80 9.42 2.66 23.86
N GLY A 81 8.12 2.97 23.85
CA GLY A 81 7.18 2.64 24.93
C GLY A 81 5.96 1.83 24.46
N ALA A 82 5.61 1.87 23.16
CA ALA A 82 4.63 0.99 22.54
C ALA A 82 4.74 1.09 21.00
N GLY A 83 4.43 0.01 20.28
CA GLY A 83 4.20 -0.08 18.84
C GLY A 83 5.35 0.28 17.88
N PRO A 84 5.24 -0.10 16.59
CA PRO A 84 6.04 0.47 15.51
C PRO A 84 5.86 1.98 15.46
N ASN A 85 6.98 2.71 15.44
CA ASN A 85 7.00 4.14 15.18
C ASN A 85 7.28 4.38 13.68
N LEU A 86 6.67 5.41 13.13
CA LEU A 86 6.84 5.84 11.74
C LEU A 86 7.41 7.26 11.71
N VAL A 87 8.11 7.61 10.64
CA VAL A 87 8.42 9.00 10.33
C VAL A 87 8.02 9.31 8.89
N ALA A 88 7.27 10.40 8.69
CA ALA A 88 6.90 10.91 7.38
C ALA A 88 7.80 12.09 6.99
N LEU A 89 8.39 12.01 5.81
CA LEU A 89 9.34 12.97 5.24
C LEU A 89 8.69 13.73 4.08
N PRO A 90 9.10 14.98 3.79
CA PRO A 90 10.29 15.68 4.31
C PRO A 90 10.14 16.31 5.71
N ALA A 91 8.91 16.60 6.16
CA ALA A 91 8.63 17.30 7.42
C ALA A 91 9.12 16.59 8.72
N ALA A 92 9.65 15.37 8.62
CA ALA A 92 10.12 14.54 9.74
C ALA A 92 9.04 14.31 10.82
N THR A 93 7.77 14.22 10.40
CA THR A 93 6.63 13.98 11.29
C THR A 93 6.71 12.60 11.90
N LEU A 94 6.94 12.53 13.22
CA LEU A 94 6.96 11.27 13.96
C LEU A 94 5.54 10.82 14.32
N VAL A 95 5.17 9.60 13.93
CA VAL A 95 3.94 8.93 14.35
C VAL A 95 4.29 7.76 15.26
N ALA A 96 3.91 7.88 16.54
CA ALA A 96 4.11 6.82 17.51
C ALA A 96 2.96 5.80 17.51
N HIS A 97 3.26 4.57 17.91
CA HIS A 97 2.25 3.55 18.25
C HIS A 97 1.36 3.07 17.08
N CYS A 98 1.93 2.86 15.89
CA CYS A 98 1.22 2.33 14.74
C CYS A 98 1.28 0.78 14.72
N GLY A 99 0.52 0.12 15.59
CA GLY A 99 0.58 -1.33 15.81
C GLY A 99 -0.45 -2.19 15.07
N THR A 100 -1.39 -1.59 14.34
CA THR A 100 -2.45 -2.33 13.63
C THR A 100 -2.58 -1.84 12.19
N THR A 101 -3.10 -2.69 11.31
CA THR A 101 -3.34 -2.35 9.89
C THR A 101 -4.34 -1.20 9.75
N ALA A 102 -5.40 -1.20 10.55
CA ALA A 102 -6.36 -0.09 10.61
C ALA A 102 -5.68 1.23 10.98
N ARG A 103 -4.80 1.21 11.99
CA ARG A 103 -4.05 2.42 12.38
C ARG A 103 -3.08 2.86 11.29
N ALA A 104 -2.45 1.92 10.57
CA ALA A 104 -1.58 2.23 9.45
C ALA A 104 -2.34 2.93 8.32
N ALA A 105 -3.53 2.43 7.97
CA ALA A 105 -4.41 3.06 6.99
C ALA A 105 -4.85 4.46 7.46
N GLU A 106 -5.33 4.60 8.70
CA GLU A 106 -5.69 5.92 9.27
C GLU A 106 -4.54 6.93 9.17
N VAL A 107 -3.32 6.50 9.54
CA VAL A 107 -2.13 7.35 9.47
C VAL A 107 -1.79 7.72 8.04
N LEU A 108 -1.85 6.77 7.11
CA LEU A 108 -1.59 7.03 5.70
C LEU A 108 -2.57 8.06 5.13
N VAL A 109 -3.87 7.87 5.37
CA VAL A 109 -4.88 8.85 4.96
C VAL A 109 -4.55 10.21 5.57
N ALA A 110 -4.16 10.26 6.86
CA ALA A 110 -3.90 11.51 7.58
C ALA A 110 -2.66 12.26 7.11
N LEU A 111 -1.73 11.55 6.50
CA LEU A 111 -0.51 12.10 5.93
C LEU A 111 -0.68 12.56 4.49
N VAL A 112 -1.53 11.88 3.72
CA VAL A 112 -1.65 12.07 2.27
C VAL A 112 -2.78 13.02 1.88
N LEU A 113 -3.90 13.02 2.62
CA LEU A 113 -5.04 13.87 2.28
C LEU A 113 -4.98 15.20 3.05
N PRO A 114 -5.30 16.34 2.39
CA PRO A 114 -5.29 17.63 3.05
C PRO A 114 -6.32 17.68 4.17
N ARG A 115 -5.93 18.26 5.31
CA ARG A 115 -6.90 18.58 6.38
C ARG A 115 -7.79 19.71 5.87
N GLY A 116 -9.05 19.39 5.57
CA GLY A 116 -10.08 20.40 5.42
C GLY A 116 -10.07 21.32 6.65
N ARG A 117 -10.18 22.63 6.42
CA ARG A 117 -10.17 23.65 7.47
C ARG A 117 -11.16 23.25 8.57
N GLU A 118 -10.67 23.06 9.80
CA GLU A 118 -11.50 22.77 10.98
C GLU A 118 -12.57 23.86 11.10
N GLY A 119 -13.82 23.51 10.78
CA GLY A 119 -14.91 24.49 10.73
C GLY A 119 -16.25 23.94 10.26
N ASP A 120 -16.25 22.88 9.43
CA ASP A 120 -17.49 22.26 8.98
C ASP A 120 -17.70 20.90 9.65
N GLY A 121 -18.77 20.76 10.43
CA GLY A 121 -19.07 19.64 11.33
C GLY A 121 -19.30 18.28 10.67
N GLY A 122 -18.82 18.06 9.44
CA GLY A 122 -19.00 16.84 8.64
C GLY A 122 -17.72 16.14 8.19
N GLY A 123 -16.52 16.69 8.47
CA GLY A 123 -15.26 16.18 7.90
C GLY A 123 -14.77 14.80 8.38
N GLY A 124 -15.38 14.20 9.42
CA GLY A 124 -14.95 12.89 9.93
C GLY A 124 -15.49 11.69 9.13
N SER A 125 -16.68 11.80 8.53
CA SER A 125 -17.36 10.68 7.87
C SER A 125 -16.68 10.24 6.58
N ASN A 126 -16.09 11.16 5.82
CA ASN A 126 -15.41 10.85 4.57
C ASN A 126 -14.09 10.11 4.80
N TRP A 127 -13.39 10.41 5.88
CA TRP A 127 -12.10 9.82 6.22
C TRP A 127 -12.23 8.36 6.64
N ASP A 128 -13.16 8.08 7.55
CA ASP A 128 -13.47 6.71 7.96
C ASP A 128 -13.93 5.87 6.76
N ALA A 129 -14.73 6.46 5.85
CA ALA A 129 -15.13 5.79 4.61
C ALA A 129 -13.94 5.46 3.68
N ILE A 130 -12.96 6.37 3.53
CA ILE A 130 -11.74 6.11 2.74
C ILE A 130 -10.88 5.03 3.40
N VAL A 131 -10.69 5.09 4.72
CA VAL A 131 -9.97 4.06 5.48
C VAL A 131 -10.64 2.70 5.29
N ASN A 132 -11.96 2.62 5.46
CA ASN A 132 -12.72 1.37 5.34
C ASN A 132 -12.61 0.78 3.92
N ARG A 133 -12.87 1.57 2.87
CA ARG A 133 -12.75 1.10 1.48
C ARG A 133 -11.32 0.70 1.13
N SER A 134 -10.31 1.38 1.69
CA SER A 134 -8.89 1.02 1.50
C SER A 134 -8.55 -0.32 2.13
N LEU A 135 -8.99 -0.55 3.37
CA LEU A 135 -8.78 -1.82 4.06
C LEU A 135 -9.54 -2.97 3.40
N GLU A 136 -10.76 -2.71 2.91
CA GLU A 136 -11.56 -3.69 2.18
C GLU A 136 -10.91 -4.05 0.84
N ALA A 137 -10.43 -3.07 0.08
CA ALA A 137 -9.69 -3.31 -1.16
C ALA A 137 -8.40 -4.10 -0.91
N LEU A 138 -7.68 -3.83 0.18
CA LEU A 138 -6.51 -4.62 0.60
C LEU A 138 -6.90 -6.07 0.92
N ALA A 139 -8.01 -6.28 1.62
CA ALA A 139 -8.51 -7.63 1.92
C ALA A 139 -8.87 -8.41 0.65
N LEU A 140 -9.53 -7.76 -0.32
CA LEU A 140 -9.85 -8.37 -1.62
C LEU A 140 -8.58 -8.70 -2.42
N ARG A 141 -7.59 -7.80 -2.43
CA ARG A 141 -6.29 -8.04 -3.05
C ARG A 141 -5.57 -9.24 -2.44
N ASN A 142 -5.61 -9.38 -1.11
CA ASN A 142 -5.04 -10.55 -0.43
C ASN A 142 -5.78 -11.85 -0.77
N LYS A 143 -7.11 -11.81 -0.91
CA LYS A 143 -7.89 -12.96 -1.40
C LYS A 143 -7.47 -13.32 -2.83
N ALA A 144 -7.32 -12.34 -3.72
CA ALA A 144 -6.85 -12.57 -5.08
C ALA A 144 -5.48 -13.25 -5.10
N ARG A 145 -4.54 -12.81 -4.25
CA ARG A 145 -3.22 -13.41 -4.10
C ARG A 145 -3.31 -14.89 -3.67
N SER A 146 -4.18 -15.22 -2.70
CA SER A 146 -4.42 -16.60 -2.26
C SER A 146 -5.04 -17.46 -3.36
N GLU A 147 -6.00 -16.94 -4.14
CA GLU A 147 -6.56 -17.68 -5.29
C GLU A 147 -5.49 -18.05 -6.33
N VAL A 148 -4.54 -17.14 -6.60
CA VAL A 148 -3.42 -17.39 -7.52
C VAL A 148 -2.45 -18.41 -6.94
N VAL A 149 -1.99 -18.21 -5.70
CA VAL A 149 -0.91 -19.01 -5.09
C VAL A 149 -1.38 -20.40 -4.68
N ASP A 150 -2.56 -20.50 -4.06
CA ASP A 150 -3.02 -21.73 -3.42
C ASP A 150 -3.89 -22.59 -4.36
N LYS A 151 -4.63 -21.94 -5.27
CA LYS A 151 -5.65 -22.61 -6.09
C LYS A 151 -5.42 -22.50 -7.60
N ASN A 152 -4.44 -21.71 -8.02
CA ASN A 152 -4.18 -21.40 -9.43
C ASN A 152 -5.44 -20.88 -10.16
N ASN A 153 -6.30 -20.16 -9.45
CA ASN A 153 -7.60 -19.71 -9.93
C ASN A 153 -7.54 -18.24 -10.35
N PHE A 154 -7.08 -18.02 -11.58
CA PHE A 154 -6.84 -16.68 -12.13
C PHE A 154 -8.12 -15.88 -12.38
N SER A 155 -9.21 -16.55 -12.81
CA SER A 155 -10.51 -15.90 -13.04
C SER A 155 -11.10 -15.31 -11.76
N GLN A 156 -11.02 -16.05 -10.65
CA GLN A 156 -11.49 -15.56 -9.36
C GLN A 156 -10.58 -14.44 -8.81
N ALA A 157 -9.27 -14.53 -9.04
CA ALA A 157 -8.35 -13.47 -8.69
C ALA A 157 -8.65 -12.17 -9.46
N GLU A 158 -8.93 -12.25 -10.76
CA GLU A 158 -9.36 -11.10 -11.57
C GLU A 158 -10.62 -10.44 -11.00
N LEU A 159 -11.61 -11.23 -10.59
CA LEU A 159 -12.86 -10.73 -10.02
C LEU A 159 -12.61 -9.97 -8.71
N PHE A 160 -11.82 -10.56 -7.79
CA PHE A 160 -11.47 -9.88 -6.54
C PHE A 160 -10.66 -8.60 -6.76
N LEU A 161 -9.74 -8.59 -7.73
CA LEU A 161 -8.97 -7.38 -8.06
C LEU A 161 -9.85 -6.30 -8.68
N SER A 162 -10.82 -6.67 -9.51
CA SER A 162 -11.76 -5.73 -10.11
C SER A 162 -12.64 -5.07 -9.03
N GLN A 163 -13.17 -5.87 -8.12
CA GLN A 163 -13.91 -5.35 -6.95
C GLN A 163 -13.03 -4.43 -6.08
N ALA A 164 -11.76 -4.79 -5.85
CA ALA A 164 -10.83 -3.97 -5.08
C ALA A 164 -10.57 -2.59 -5.73
N ILE A 165 -10.43 -2.56 -7.05
CA ILE A 165 -10.24 -1.32 -7.82
C ILE A 165 -11.49 -0.43 -7.75
N GLU A 166 -12.68 -1.02 -7.90
CA GLU A 166 -13.97 -0.30 -7.87
C GLU A 166 -14.25 0.39 -6.53
N LEU A 167 -13.71 -0.14 -5.42
CA LEU A 167 -13.83 0.50 -4.10
C LEU A 167 -13.15 1.88 -4.03
N GLY A 168 -12.21 2.18 -4.94
CA GLY A 168 -11.48 3.44 -4.95
C GLY A 168 -10.69 3.67 -3.66
N PRO A 169 -9.73 2.78 -3.33
CA PRO A 169 -8.88 2.94 -2.15
C PRO A 169 -7.97 4.17 -2.28
N ILE A 170 -7.38 4.62 -1.18
CA ILE A 170 -6.50 5.80 -1.17
C ILE A 170 -5.26 5.65 -2.08
N GLY A 171 -4.81 4.43 -2.32
CA GLY A 171 -3.64 4.13 -3.12
C GLY A 171 -3.53 2.63 -3.43
N GLY A 172 -2.35 2.18 -3.87
CA GLY A 172 -2.14 0.78 -4.25
C GLY A 172 -2.85 0.31 -5.54
N VAL A 173 -3.66 1.16 -6.17
CA VAL A 173 -4.45 0.81 -7.37
C VAL A 173 -3.56 0.38 -8.55
N HIS A 174 -2.41 1.05 -8.76
CA HIS A 174 -1.42 0.65 -9.76
C HIS A 174 -0.87 -0.78 -9.53
N ILE A 175 -0.79 -1.21 -8.27
CA ILE A 175 -0.38 -2.57 -7.91
C ILE A 175 -1.50 -3.57 -8.23
N MET A 176 -2.76 -3.21 -7.98
CA MET A 176 -3.93 -4.03 -8.31
C MET A 176 -4.05 -4.25 -9.82
N TYR A 177 -3.88 -3.19 -10.63
CA TYR A 177 -3.81 -3.32 -12.09
C TYR A 177 -2.66 -4.23 -12.53
N LYS A 178 -1.46 -4.08 -11.95
CA LYS A 178 -0.33 -4.98 -12.23
C LYS A 178 -0.67 -6.44 -11.91
N GLU A 179 -1.27 -6.71 -10.76
CA GLU A 179 -1.66 -8.07 -10.36
C GLU A 179 -2.78 -8.62 -11.25
N ARG A 180 -3.73 -7.78 -11.67
CA ARG A 180 -4.84 -8.20 -12.55
C ARG A 180 -4.35 -8.47 -13.96
N SER A 181 -3.38 -7.69 -14.45
CA SER A 181 -2.68 -7.93 -15.70
C SER A 181 -2.05 -9.33 -15.72
N LEU A 182 -1.34 -9.71 -14.66
CA LEU A 182 -0.74 -11.05 -14.54
C LEU A 182 -1.79 -12.17 -14.50
N ALA A 183 -2.89 -11.98 -13.75
CA ALA A 183 -3.98 -12.95 -13.71
C ALA A 183 -4.64 -13.12 -15.09
N ARG A 184 -4.88 -12.02 -15.81
CA ARG A 184 -5.43 -12.03 -17.16
C ARG A 184 -4.52 -12.71 -18.17
N LEU A 185 -3.19 -12.49 -18.10
CA LEU A 185 -2.23 -13.23 -18.93
C LEU A 185 -2.30 -14.73 -18.68
N ALA A 186 -2.35 -15.14 -17.41
CA ALA A 186 -2.45 -16.55 -17.05
C ALA A 186 -3.77 -17.20 -17.52
N SER A 187 -4.85 -16.41 -17.60
CA SER A 187 -6.13 -16.82 -18.21
C SER A 187 -6.18 -16.69 -19.74
N GLY A 188 -5.10 -16.26 -20.40
CA GLY A 188 -5.02 -16.08 -21.85
C GLY A 188 -5.61 -14.76 -22.39
N ASN A 189 -6.16 -13.89 -21.52
CA ASN A 189 -6.69 -12.58 -21.90
C ASN A 189 -5.56 -11.54 -22.05
N CYS A 190 -4.84 -11.63 -23.18
CA CYS A 190 -3.66 -10.79 -23.42
C CYS A 190 -4.01 -9.32 -23.66
N SER A 191 -5.14 -9.02 -24.30
CA SER A 191 -5.59 -7.65 -24.54
C SER A 191 -5.96 -6.95 -23.22
N GLY A 192 -6.76 -7.61 -22.37
CA GLY A 192 -7.12 -7.06 -21.07
C GLY A 192 -5.93 -6.92 -20.13
N ALA A 193 -4.92 -7.78 -20.25
CA ALA A 193 -3.67 -7.63 -19.52
C ALA A 193 -2.86 -6.41 -19.97
N LEU A 194 -2.80 -6.14 -21.28
CA LEU A 194 -2.12 -4.97 -21.82
C LEU A 194 -2.82 -3.67 -21.41
N GLU A 195 -4.15 -3.66 -21.40
CA GLU A 195 -4.95 -2.55 -20.87
C GLU A 195 -4.64 -2.29 -19.39
N ASP A 196 -4.60 -3.33 -18.56
CA ASP A 196 -4.27 -3.19 -17.14
C ASP A 196 -2.84 -2.69 -16.92
N ALA A 197 -1.87 -3.15 -17.72
CA ALA A 197 -0.51 -2.63 -17.66
C ALA A 197 -0.47 -1.14 -18.03
N ALA A 198 -1.25 -0.70 -19.02
CA ALA A 198 -1.36 0.70 -19.39
C ALA A 198 -2.02 1.55 -18.29
N GLN A 199 -3.06 1.03 -17.61
CA GLN A 199 -3.68 1.70 -16.47
C GLN A 199 -2.70 1.84 -15.29
N ALA A 200 -1.92 0.79 -14.99
CA ALA A 200 -0.89 0.86 -13.97
C ALA A 200 0.16 1.93 -14.28
N LEU A 201 0.60 2.05 -15.53
CA LEU A 201 1.54 3.09 -15.97
C LEU A 201 0.95 4.49 -16.01
N ALA A 202 -0.35 4.63 -16.31
CA ALA A 202 -1.04 5.92 -16.25
C ALA A 202 -1.09 6.45 -14.81
N LEU A 203 -1.27 5.56 -13.83
CA LEU A 203 -1.25 5.91 -12.40
C LEU A 203 0.16 6.10 -11.86
N HIS A 204 1.10 5.25 -12.26
CA HIS A 204 2.49 5.30 -11.82
C HIS A 204 3.44 5.13 -13.03
N PRO A 205 3.84 6.23 -13.69
CA PRO A 205 4.70 6.16 -14.87
C PRO A 205 6.10 5.59 -14.62
N LEU A 206 6.59 5.73 -13.39
CA LEU A 206 7.90 5.21 -12.94
C LEU A 206 7.76 3.87 -12.21
N TYR A 207 7.05 2.93 -12.82
CA TYR A 207 6.77 1.62 -12.22
C TYR A 207 7.30 0.46 -13.07
N PRO A 208 8.53 -0.04 -12.81
CA PRO A 208 9.17 -1.07 -13.61
C PRO A 208 8.32 -2.33 -13.79
N GLU A 209 7.58 -2.74 -12.76
CA GLU A 209 6.75 -3.94 -12.76
C GLU A 209 5.59 -3.85 -13.75
N ALA A 210 5.05 -2.65 -14.01
CA ALA A 210 4.01 -2.47 -15.01
C ALA A 210 4.58 -2.58 -16.44
N TYR A 211 5.79 -2.07 -16.68
CA TYR A 211 6.51 -2.31 -17.95
C TYR A 211 6.85 -3.79 -18.15
N ILE A 212 7.17 -4.52 -17.08
CA ILE A 212 7.35 -5.99 -17.16
C ILE A 212 6.03 -6.65 -17.59
N CYS A 213 4.89 -6.29 -17.02
CA CYS A 213 3.59 -6.86 -17.41
C CYS A 213 3.22 -6.50 -18.86
N GLN A 214 3.51 -5.27 -19.28
CA GLN A 214 3.33 -4.85 -20.67
C GLN A 214 4.21 -5.68 -21.63
N GLY A 215 5.47 -5.93 -21.25
CA GLY A 215 6.38 -6.77 -22.01
C GLY A 215 5.91 -8.23 -22.08
N ASP A 216 5.47 -8.79 -20.95
CA ASP A 216 4.90 -10.14 -20.87
C ASP A 216 3.67 -10.27 -21.78
N ALA A 217 2.78 -9.26 -21.80
CA ALA A 217 1.63 -9.24 -22.70
C ALA A 217 2.02 -9.19 -24.18
N PHE A 218 2.98 -8.33 -24.55
CA PHE A 218 3.47 -8.28 -25.93
C PHE A 218 4.17 -9.57 -26.36
N LEU A 219 4.88 -10.23 -25.45
CA LEU A 219 5.57 -11.48 -25.70
C LEU A 219 4.57 -12.58 -26.09
N VAL A 220 3.47 -12.73 -25.33
CA VAL A 220 2.41 -13.71 -25.62
C VAL A 220 1.69 -13.37 -26.94
N MET A 221 1.59 -12.09 -27.29
CA MET A 221 1.05 -11.65 -28.58
C MET A 221 2.03 -11.77 -29.75
N ASN A 222 3.21 -12.38 -29.56
CA ASN A 222 4.31 -12.47 -30.53
C ASN A 222 4.81 -11.11 -31.06
N LYS A 223 4.60 -10.03 -30.31
CA LYS A 223 5.07 -8.67 -30.64
C LYS A 223 6.44 -8.42 -30.01
N PHE A 224 7.45 -9.17 -30.47
CA PHE A 224 8.76 -9.26 -29.83
C PHE A 224 9.50 -7.92 -29.69
N ASP A 225 9.47 -7.07 -30.72
CA ASP A 225 10.10 -5.73 -30.64
C ASP A 225 9.46 -4.86 -29.55
N SER A 226 8.14 -4.95 -29.40
CA SER A 226 7.41 -4.20 -28.37
C SER A 226 7.72 -4.74 -26.98
N ALA A 227 7.80 -6.07 -26.84
CA ALA A 227 8.22 -6.72 -25.60
C ALA A 227 9.65 -6.30 -25.20
N GLN A 228 10.58 -6.29 -26.15
CA GLN A 228 11.97 -5.87 -25.92
C GLN A 228 12.06 -4.43 -25.42
N ARG A 229 11.31 -3.50 -26.05
CA ARG A 229 11.25 -2.10 -25.62
C ARG A 229 10.72 -1.98 -24.18
N SER A 230 9.61 -2.65 -23.86
CA SER A 230 9.04 -2.61 -22.51
C SER A 230 10.01 -3.14 -21.45
N TYR A 231 10.65 -4.29 -21.70
CA TYR A 231 11.65 -4.82 -20.77
C TYR A 231 12.88 -3.92 -20.65
N SER A 232 13.31 -3.29 -21.74
CA SER A 232 14.44 -2.34 -21.73
C SER A 232 14.12 -1.11 -20.88
N THR A 233 12.90 -0.57 -21.00
CA THR A 233 12.44 0.55 -20.17
C THR A 233 12.40 0.15 -18.68
N ALA A 234 11.86 -1.02 -18.34
CA ALA A 234 11.88 -1.52 -16.98
C ALA A 234 13.31 -1.60 -16.41
N LEU A 235 14.27 -2.09 -17.20
CA LEU A 235 15.66 -2.23 -16.81
C LEU A 235 16.40 -0.89 -16.68
N GLN A 236 16.03 0.12 -17.47
CA GLN A 236 16.55 1.49 -17.34
C GLN A 236 16.08 2.14 -16.03
N MET A 237 14.83 1.89 -15.64
CA MET A 237 14.25 2.40 -14.39
C MET A 237 14.80 1.69 -13.16
N ASP A 238 14.91 0.36 -13.21
CA ASP A 238 15.54 -0.45 -12.16
C ASP A 238 16.63 -1.37 -12.74
N PRO A 239 17.90 -0.91 -12.73
CA PRO A 239 19.03 -1.72 -13.16
C PRO A 239 19.25 -3.00 -12.33
N SER A 240 18.67 -3.08 -11.12
CA SER A 240 18.79 -4.27 -10.27
C SER A 240 18.06 -5.48 -10.84
N LEU A 241 17.06 -5.26 -11.71
CA LEU A 241 16.34 -6.30 -12.45
C LEU A 241 17.29 -7.19 -13.25
N ARG A 242 18.46 -6.68 -13.69
CA ARG A 242 19.50 -7.47 -14.36
C ARG A 242 19.95 -8.69 -13.54
N ARG A 243 19.88 -8.61 -12.21
CA ARG A 243 20.28 -9.68 -11.29
C ARG A 243 19.11 -10.59 -10.92
N SER A 244 17.86 -10.18 -11.20
CA SER A 244 16.67 -10.97 -10.90
C SER A 244 16.60 -12.22 -11.76
N LYS A 245 16.43 -13.39 -11.12
CA LYS A 245 16.27 -14.68 -11.82
C LYS A 245 15.02 -14.69 -12.71
N SER A 246 13.90 -14.14 -12.23
CA SER A 246 12.63 -14.11 -12.96
C SER A 246 12.67 -13.16 -14.16
N PHE A 247 13.43 -12.07 -14.08
CA PHE A 247 13.62 -11.16 -15.20
C PHE A 247 14.55 -11.76 -16.26
N LYS A 248 15.66 -12.39 -15.85
CA LYS A 248 16.54 -13.13 -16.77
C LYS A 248 15.78 -14.21 -17.57
N ALA A 249 14.86 -14.93 -16.93
CA ALA A 249 14.05 -15.93 -17.61
C ALA A 249 13.15 -15.32 -18.71
N ARG A 250 12.60 -14.12 -18.48
CA ARG A 250 11.81 -13.40 -19.51
C ARG A 250 12.65 -13.02 -20.71
N ILE A 251 13.84 -12.45 -20.48
CA ILE A 251 14.76 -12.07 -21.55
C ILE A 251 15.22 -13.29 -22.36
N ALA A 252 15.61 -14.37 -21.69
CA ALA A 252 16.00 -15.61 -22.37
C ALA A 252 14.84 -16.21 -23.20
N ASN A 253 13.60 -16.11 -22.71
CA ASN A 253 12.43 -16.55 -23.47
C ASN A 253 12.20 -15.69 -24.72
N LEU A 254 12.32 -14.37 -24.59
CA LEU A 254 12.23 -13.43 -25.72
C LEU A 254 13.31 -13.72 -26.78
N GLU A 255 14.57 -13.90 -26.36
CA GLU A 255 15.69 -14.25 -27.27
C GLU A 255 15.45 -15.58 -28.00
N LYS A 256 14.94 -16.59 -27.28
CA LYS A 256 14.60 -17.87 -27.90
C LYS A 256 13.50 -17.73 -28.94
N LEU A 257 12.42 -17.01 -28.62
CA LEU A 257 11.28 -16.83 -29.53
C LEU A 257 11.63 -15.97 -30.74
N THR A 258 12.47 -14.95 -30.58
CA THR A 258 12.96 -14.13 -31.70
C THR A 258 13.87 -14.92 -32.64
N ALA A 259 14.76 -15.76 -32.12
CA ALA A 259 15.64 -16.59 -32.94
C ALA A 259 14.88 -17.62 -33.80
N VAL A 260 13.76 -18.16 -33.29
CA VAL A 260 12.92 -19.12 -34.03
C VAL A 260 12.10 -18.44 -35.14
N ASN A 261 11.78 -17.15 -34.97
CA ASN A 261 10.94 -16.39 -35.90
C ASN A 261 11.74 -15.47 -36.84
N LEU A 262 13.06 -15.65 -36.93
CA LEU A 262 13.89 -14.95 -37.89
C LEU A 262 13.72 -15.60 -39.28
N PRO A 263 13.39 -14.85 -40.34
CA PRO A 263 13.19 -15.38 -41.69
C PRO A 263 14.47 -15.91 -42.34
#